data_AF-A0A353PZN1-F1
#
_entry.id   AF-A0A353PZN1-F1
#
_cell.length_a   1.000
_cell.length_b   1.000
_cell.length_c   1.000
_cell.angle_alpha   90.00
_cell.angle_beta   90.00
_cell.angle_gamma   90.00
#
_symmetry.space_group_name_H-M   'P 1'
#
loop_
_entity.id
_entity.type
_entity.pdbx_description
1 polymer ?
#
loop_
_entity_poly.entity_id
_entity_poly.type
_entity_poly.pdbx_seq_one_letter_code
_entity_poly.pdbx_strand_id
1 'polypeptide(L)' 'EELNEIFDYAELIIKNPEKYSHTCDGKILATLFYEPSTRTRFSFEAAMLRLGGRVIGFSEPNS' A
#
# COMPACT_ATOMS: atom_id res chain seq x y z
N GLU A 1 8.20 0.84 -21.42
CA GLU A 1 7.56 -0.48 -21.25
C GLU A 1 7.14 -0.69 -19.79
N GLU A 2 8.04 -0.55 -18.82
CA GLU A 2 7.76 -0.65 -17.36
C GLU A 2 6.54 0.15 -16.86
N LEU A 3 6.36 1.39 -17.30
CA LEU A 3 5.21 2.21 -16.86
C LEU A 3 3.87 1.64 -17.33
N ASN A 4 3.83 1.05 -18.52
CA ASN A 4 2.61 0.40 -19.03
C ASN A 4 2.28 -0.84 -18.20
N GLU A 5 3.30 -1.61 -17.82
CA GLU A 5 3.12 -2.78 -16.94
C GLU A 5 2.51 -2.37 -15.59
N ILE A 6 2.96 -1.26 -15.00
CA ILE A 6 2.37 -0.74 -13.75
C ILE A 6 0.89 -0.41 -13.95
N PHE A 7 0.52 0.23 -15.06
CA PHE A 7 -0.88 0.54 -15.35
C PHE A 7 -1.73 -0.72 -15.58
N ASP A 8 -1.18 -1.71 -16.30
CA ASP A 8 -1.84 -3.00 -16.51
C ASP A 8 -2.11 -3.72 -15.18
N TYR A 9 -1.11 -3.77 -14.28
CA TYR A 9 -1.30 -4.34 -12.94
C TYR A 9 -2.31 -3.56 -12.11
N ALA A 10 -2.30 -2.22 -12.18
CA ALA A 10 -3.29 -1.40 -11.49
C ALA A 10 -4.71 -1.76 -11.97
N GLU A 11 -4.94 -1.88 -13.27
CA GLU A 11 -6.23 -2.30 -13.82
C GLU A 11 -6.63 -3.71 -13.37
N LEU A 12 -5.69 -4.66 -13.36
CA LEU A 12 -5.96 -6.03 -12.93
C LEU A 12 -6.41 -6.10 -11.47
N ILE A 13 -5.74 -5.35 -10.59
CA ILE A 13 -6.09 -5.26 -9.16
C ILE A 13 -7.46 -4.61 -8.99
N ILE A 14 -7.75 -3.54 -9.74
CA ILE A 14 -9.06 -2.86 -9.71
C ILE A 14 -10.18 -3.81 -10.17
N LYS A 15 -9.95 -4.57 -11.25
CA LYS A 15 -10.95 -5.49 -11.82
C LYS A 15 -11.23 -6.70 -10.92
N ASN A 16 -10.25 -7.16 -10.14
CA ASN A 16 -10.35 -8.39 -9.35
C ASN A 16 -9.74 -8.25 -7.95
N PRO A 17 -10.27 -7.38 -7.07
CA PRO A 17 -9.65 -7.10 -5.77
C PRO A 17 -9.51 -8.34 -4.88
N GLU A 18 -10.49 -9.25 -4.91
CA GLU A 18 -10.44 -10.48 -4.09
C GLU A 18 -9.27 -11.40 -4.49
N LYS A 19 -8.93 -11.47 -5.78
CA LYS A 19 -7.80 -12.27 -6.27
C LYS A 19 -6.47 -11.83 -5.67
N TYR A 20 -6.33 -10.53 -5.36
CA TYR A 20 -5.10 -9.95 -4.85
C TYR A 20 -5.12 -9.70 -3.34
N SER A 21 -6.22 -10.00 -2.66
CA SER A 21 -6.46 -9.68 -1.25
C SER A 21 -5.46 -10.29 -0.26
N HIS A 22 -4.69 -11.29 -0.69
CA HIS A 22 -3.71 -12.01 0.12
C HIS A 22 -2.27 -11.92 -0.43
N THR A 23 -2.02 -11.05 -1.41
CA THR A 23 -0.71 -10.96 -2.10
C THR A 23 0.43 -10.54 -1.16
N CYS A 24 0.09 -9.83 -0.09
CA CYS A 24 1.02 -9.34 0.94
C CYS A 24 0.86 -10.04 2.29
N ASP A 25 0.19 -11.19 2.36
CA ASP A 25 0.09 -11.97 3.59
C ASP A 25 1.48 -12.27 4.18
N GLY A 26 1.61 -12.08 5.49
CA GLY A 26 2.88 -12.24 6.22
C GLY A 26 3.90 -11.12 5.96
N LYS A 27 3.61 -10.12 5.12
CA LYS A 27 4.50 -8.99 4.86
C LYS A 27 4.12 -7.77 5.70
N ILE A 28 5.15 -6.99 6.06
CA ILE A 28 5.02 -5.75 6.82
C ILE A 28 5.60 -4.61 6.00
N LEU A 29 4.82 -3.53 5.82
CA LEU A 29 5.26 -2.27 5.24
C LEU A 29 5.55 -1.27 6.36
N ALA A 30 6.75 -0.69 6.38
CA ALA A 30 7.07 0.42 7.27
C ALA A 30 6.89 1.75 6.54
N THR A 31 6.06 2.65 7.08
CA THR A 31 5.83 3.99 6.51
C THR A 31 6.61 5.05 7.30
N LEU A 32 7.60 5.67 6.66
CA LEU A 32 8.51 6.66 7.26
C LEU A 32 8.21 8.07 6.71
N PHE A 33 7.05 8.62 7.07
CA PHE A 33 6.64 9.96 6.64
C PHE A 33 7.18 11.03 7.59
N TYR A 34 8.43 11.49 7.36
CA TYR A 34 9.04 12.58 8.15
C TYR A 34 8.35 13.93 7.96
N GLU A 35 7.79 14.16 6.77
CA GLU A 35 6.86 15.25 6.52
C GLU A 35 5.43 14.70 6.51
N PRO A 36 4.52 15.22 7.35
CA PRO A 36 3.16 14.70 7.43
C PRO A 36 2.41 14.84 6.09
N SER A 37 1.92 13.72 5.57
CA SER A 37 0.94 13.70 4.47
C SER A 37 -0.13 12.66 4.76
N THR A 38 -1.25 13.10 5.33
CA THR A 38 -2.37 12.22 5.71
C THR A 38 -2.91 11.45 4.51
N ARG A 39 -3.05 12.11 3.36
CA ARG A 39 -3.59 11.48 2.14
C ARG A 39 -2.67 10.40 1.61
N THR A 40 -1.38 10.68 1.52
CA THR A 40 -0.40 9.71 1.03
C THR A 40 -0.29 8.55 2.01
N ARG A 41 -0.14 8.82 3.31
CA ARG A 41 -0.04 7.79 4.34
C ARG A 41 -1.22 6.83 4.30
N PHE A 42 -2.45 7.35 4.33
CA PHE A 42 -3.64 6.51 4.29
C PHE A 42 -3.82 5.77 2.96
N SER A 43 -3.34 6.34 1.84
CA SER A 43 -3.36 5.62 0.56
C SER A 43 -2.48 4.36 0.60
N PHE A 44 -1.26 4.46 1.14
CA PHE A 44 -0.34 3.33 1.26
C PHE A 44 -0.82 2.32 2.31
N GLU A 45 -1.32 2.82 3.45
CA GLU A 45 -1.87 1.97 4.50
C GLU A 45 -3.06 1.14 4.01
N ALA A 46 -4.04 1.80 3.38
CA ALA A 46 -5.22 1.13 2.83
C ALA A 46 -4.86 0.13 1.73
N ALA A 47 -3.89 0.46 0.86
CA ALA A 47 -3.42 -0.46 -0.16
C ALA A 47 -2.80 -1.73 0.45
N MET A 48 -1.91 -1.58 1.44
CA MET A 48 -1.27 -2.72 2.09
C MET A 48 -2.27 -3.61 2.85
N LEU A 49 -3.22 -2.99 3.56
CA LEU A 49 -4.27 -3.72 4.27
C LEU A 49 -5.20 -4.47 3.31
N ARG A 50 -5.56 -3.87 2.16
CA ARG A 50 -6.37 -4.54 1.12
C ARG A 50 -5.67 -5.74 0.50
N LEU A 51 -4.34 -5.77 0.49
CA LEU A 51 -3.53 -6.86 -0.02
C LEU A 51 -3.19 -7.91 1.06
N GLY A 52 -3.77 -7.81 2.27
CA GLY A 52 -3.57 -8.76 3.36
C GLY A 52 -2.31 -8.52 4.20
N GLY A 53 -1.59 -7.45 3.87
CA GLY A 53 -0.39 -7.02 4.56
C GLY A 53 -0.66 -6.29 5.86
N ARG A 54 0.41 -6.06 6.62
CA ARG A 54 0.41 -5.24 7.83
C ARG A 54 1.23 -3.98 7.61
N VAL A 55 0.91 -2.93 8.36
CA VAL A 55 1.63 -1.67 8.30
C VAL A 55 2.13 -1.29 9.69
N ILE A 56 3.34 -0.76 9.74
CA ILE A 56 3.93 -0.14 10.92
C ILE A 56 4.42 1.25 10.55
N GLY A 57 4.39 2.17 11.49
CA GLY A 57 4.85 3.53 11.25
C GLY A 57 4.64 4.38 12.49
N PHE A 58 5.06 5.64 12.40
CA PHE A 58 4.85 6.64 13.43
C PHE A 58 3.84 7.68 12.92
N SER A 59 3.05 8.21 13.86
CA SER A 59 2.13 9.30 13.56
C SER A 59 2.83 10.66 13.56
N GLU A 60 3.89 10.79 14.36
CA GLU A 60 4.74 11.98 14.41
C GLU A 60 6.21 11.52 14.34
N PRO A 61 7.03 12.13 13.45
CA PRO A 61 8.45 11.76 13.30
C PRO A 61 9.31 12.09 14.52
N ASN A 62 8.79 12.91 15.44
CA ASN A 62 9.48 13.40 16.63
C ASN A 62 8.91 12.83 17.94
N SER A 63 8.05 11.81 17.87
CA SER A 63 7.57 11.08 19.08
C SER A 63 8.65 10.19 19.67
#